data_AF-A0A2N3BPW0-F1
#
_entry.id   AF-A0A2N3BPW0-F1
#
_cell.length_a   1.000
_cell.length_b   1.000
_cell.length_c   1.000
_cell.angle_alpha   90.00
_cell.angle_beta   90.00
_cell.angle_gamma   90.00
#
_symmetry.space_group_name_H-M   'P 1'
#
loop_
_entity.id
_entity.type
_entity.pdbx_description
1 polymer ?
#
loop_
_entity_poly.entity_id
_entity_poly.type
_entity_poly.pdbx_seq_one_letter_code
_entity_poly.pdbx_strand_id
1 'polypeptide(L)'
;SHTPHLIAYTMVGVADHLRRVTESEIIKYSAAGFRDFTRIAASDPTMWRDVFLTNKEATLDILGRFTEELFVLQRAIRMGDGDLLHDYFTRTRAIRRGIIEAGQDTDAPDFGRAKPGE
;
A
#
# COMPACT_ATOMS: atom_id res chain seq x y z
N SER A 1 7.72 7.09 -0.18
CA SER A 1 7.18 6.73 -1.51
C SER A 1 7.51 5.29 -1.91
N HIS A 2 8.71 4.77 -1.61
CA HIS A 2 9.15 3.46 -2.13
C HIS A 2 8.41 2.26 -1.52
N THR A 3 8.33 2.15 -0.20
CA THR A 3 7.63 1.03 0.46
C THR A 3 6.16 0.91 0.06
N PRO A 4 5.38 2.01 -0.09
CA PRO A 4 4.03 1.92 -0.68
C PRO A 4 3.97 1.27 -2.06
N HIS A 5 4.95 1.52 -2.95
CA HIS A 5 5.02 0.85 -4.25
C HIS A 5 5.31 -0.64 -4.12
N LEU A 6 6.23 -1.01 -3.21
CA LEU A 6 6.53 -2.41 -2.96
C LEU A 6 5.31 -3.16 -2.43
N ILE A 7 4.57 -2.56 -1.48
CA ILE A 7 3.31 -3.11 -0.95
C ILE A 7 2.28 -3.26 -2.07
N ALA A 8 2.19 -2.30 -3.00
CA ALA A 8 1.29 -2.40 -4.15
C ALA A 8 1.63 -3.60 -5.05
N TYR A 9 2.92 -3.79 -5.41
CA TYR A 9 3.36 -4.97 -6.14
C TYR A 9 3.03 -6.27 -5.38
N THR A 10 3.25 -6.30 -4.06
CA THR A 10 2.91 -7.46 -3.22
C THR A 10 1.41 -7.79 -3.25
N MET A 11 0.53 -6.79 -3.08
CA MET A 11 -0.92 -6.99 -3.10
C MET A 11 -1.42 -7.54 -4.43
N VAL A 12 -0.91 -7.01 -5.55
CA VAL A 12 -1.24 -7.51 -6.89
C VAL A 12 -0.70 -8.93 -7.10
N GLY A 13 0.53 -9.22 -6.64
CA GLY A 13 1.12 -10.55 -6.70
C GLY A 13 0.34 -11.61 -5.90
N VAL A 14 -0.14 -11.27 -4.71
CA VAL A 14 -1.02 -12.14 -3.90
C VAL A 14 -2.32 -12.44 -4.66
N ALA A 15 -2.94 -11.43 -5.27
CA ALA A 15 -4.15 -11.63 -6.07
C ALA A 15 -3.91 -12.53 -7.30
N ASP A 16 -2.80 -12.35 -8.04
CA ASP A 16 -2.45 -13.24 -9.16
C ASP A 16 -2.20 -14.67 -8.68
N HIS A 17 -1.54 -14.85 -7.55
CA HIS A 17 -1.31 -16.17 -6.97
C HIS A 17 -2.63 -16.87 -6.62
N LEU A 18 -3.55 -16.17 -5.94
CA LEU A 18 -4.87 -16.73 -5.59
C LEU A 18 -5.70 -17.09 -6.83
N ARG A 19 -5.65 -16.29 -7.90
CA ARG A 19 -6.30 -16.62 -9.18
C ARG A 19 -5.84 -17.96 -9.73
N ARG A 20 -4.53 -18.19 -9.75
CA ARG A 20 -3.94 -19.43 -10.30
C ARG A 20 -4.39 -20.66 -9.52
N VAL A 21 -4.62 -20.52 -8.23
CA VAL A 21 -5.02 -21.63 -7.34
C VAL A 21 -6.53 -21.88 -7.40
N THR A 22 -7.36 -20.85 -7.64
CA THR A 22 -8.82 -20.93 -7.47
C THR A 22 -9.62 -20.89 -8.78
N GLU A 23 -8.98 -20.77 -9.95
CA GLU A 23 -9.62 -20.57 -11.28
C GLU A 23 -10.69 -19.45 -11.31
N SER A 24 -10.66 -18.55 -10.32
CA SER A 24 -11.65 -17.49 -10.15
C SER A 24 -11.21 -16.21 -10.84
N GLU A 25 -12.11 -15.53 -11.54
CA GLU A 25 -11.80 -14.24 -12.18
C GLU A 25 -11.38 -13.19 -11.13
N ILE A 26 -10.13 -12.71 -11.22
CA ILE A 26 -9.60 -11.54 -10.48
C ILE A 26 -10.53 -10.34 -10.56
N ILE A 27 -11.33 -10.26 -11.63
CA ILE A 27 -12.27 -9.19 -11.94
C ILE A 27 -13.27 -8.93 -10.79
N LYS A 28 -13.51 -9.91 -9.90
CA LYS A 28 -14.40 -9.74 -8.73
C LYS A 28 -13.75 -9.09 -7.50
N TYR A 29 -12.43 -8.91 -7.45
CA TYR A 29 -11.76 -8.14 -6.38
C TYR A 29 -11.64 -6.64 -6.70
N SER A 30 -12.48 -6.14 -7.60
CA SER A 30 -12.58 -4.73 -8.04
C SER A 30 -13.18 -3.77 -6.98
N ALA A 31 -12.97 -4.05 -5.69
CA ALA A 31 -13.18 -3.07 -4.64
C ALA A 31 -12.27 -1.86 -4.90
N ALA A 32 -12.79 -0.65 -4.70
CA ALA A 32 -12.10 0.60 -5.04
C ALA A 32 -10.65 0.66 -4.52
N GLY A 33 -10.39 0.13 -3.32
CA GLY A 33 -9.04 0.10 -2.74
C GLY A 33 -8.04 -0.82 -3.47
N PHE A 34 -8.49 -1.93 -4.06
CA PHE A 34 -7.59 -2.79 -4.84
C PHE A 34 -7.20 -2.12 -6.18
N ARG A 35 -8.13 -1.37 -6.78
CA ARG A 35 -7.85 -0.59 -8.00
C ARG A 35 -6.69 0.39 -7.78
N ASP A 36 -6.63 1.07 -6.65
CA ASP A 36 -5.53 1.99 -6.35
C ASP A 36 -4.17 1.28 -6.28
N PHE A 37 -4.11 0.09 -5.69
CA PHE A 37 -2.89 -0.72 -5.72
C PHE A 37 -2.51 -1.19 -7.12
N THR A 38 -3.48 -1.63 -7.93
CA THR A 38 -3.19 -2.00 -9.33
C THR A 38 -2.65 -0.83 -10.15
N ARG A 39 -3.15 0.38 -9.90
CA ARG A 39 -2.67 1.61 -10.54
C ARG A 39 -1.22 1.91 -10.18
N ILE A 40 -0.84 1.78 -8.91
CA ILE A 40 0.53 2.00 -8.44
C ILE A 40 1.48 0.93 -9.00
N ALA A 41 1.06 -0.34 -8.98
CA ALA A 41 1.84 -1.48 -9.46
C ALA A 41 2.02 -1.50 -10.99
N ALA A 42 1.27 -0.70 -11.75
CA ALA A 42 1.45 -0.52 -13.19
C ALA A 42 2.67 0.34 -13.58
N SER A 43 3.43 0.83 -12.59
CA SER A 43 4.65 1.61 -12.80
C SER A 43 5.76 0.80 -13.49
N ASP A 44 6.73 1.49 -14.11
CA ASP A 44 7.83 0.85 -14.83
C ASP A 44 8.69 -0.05 -13.91
N PRO A 45 8.82 -1.35 -14.23
CA PRO A 45 9.52 -2.30 -13.36
C PRO A 45 11.03 -2.09 -13.34
N THR A 46 11.63 -1.55 -14.40
CA THR A 46 13.08 -1.29 -14.46
C THR A 46 13.46 -0.17 -13.52
N MET A 47 12.71 0.93 -13.56
CA MET A 47 12.85 2.08 -12.67
C MET A 47 12.68 1.66 -11.22
N TRP A 48 11.62 0.93 -10.87
CA TRP A 48 11.38 0.53 -9.49
C TRP A 48 12.39 -0.48 -8.96
N ARG A 49 12.87 -1.42 -9.80
CA ARG A 49 14.02 -2.27 -9.46
C ARG A 49 15.22 -1.42 -9.05
N ASP A 50 15.59 -0.45 -9.89
CA ASP A 50 16.77 0.38 -9.64
C ASP A 50 16.59 1.23 -8.39
N VAL A 51 15.41 1.84 -8.19
CA VAL A 51 15.07 2.58 -6.96
C VAL A 51 15.25 1.72 -5.70
N PHE A 52 14.77 0.48 -5.70
CA PHE A 52 14.89 -0.40 -4.53
C PHE A 52 16.33 -0.89 -4.31
N LEU A 53 17.09 -1.16 -5.37
CA LEU A 53 18.48 -1.58 -5.26
C LEU A 53 19.40 -0.43 -4.81
N THR A 54 19.13 0.80 -5.27
CA THR A 54 19.88 1.98 -4.84
C THR A 54 19.54 2.41 -3.42
N ASN A 55 18.28 2.30 -3.00
CA ASN A 55 17.84 2.71 -1.65
C ASN A 55 17.52 1.52 -0.73
N LYS A 56 18.33 0.46 -0.81
CA LYS A 56 18.06 -0.84 -0.16
C LYS A 56 17.87 -0.72 1.35
N GLU A 57 18.83 -0.15 2.07
CA GLU A 57 18.83 -0.17 3.54
C GLU A 57 17.64 0.59 4.13
N ALA A 58 17.36 1.80 3.65
CA ALA A 58 16.19 2.56 4.08
C ALA A 58 14.87 1.86 3.70
N THR A 59 14.83 1.19 2.55
CA THR A 59 13.65 0.41 2.14
C THR A 59 13.44 -0.77 3.11
N LEU A 60 14.51 -1.48 3.48
CA LEU A 60 14.44 -2.61 4.40
C LEU A 60 14.03 -2.20 5.81
N ASP A 61 14.54 -1.08 6.34
CA ASP A 61 14.12 -0.56 7.66
C ASP A 61 12.61 -0.31 7.72
N ILE A 62 12.09 0.44 6.73
CA ILE A 62 10.66 0.76 6.69
C ILE A 62 9.81 -0.49 6.41
N LEU A 63 10.30 -1.41 5.57
CA LEU A 63 9.61 -2.68 5.31
C LEU A 63 9.55 -3.57 6.56
N GLY A 64 10.60 -3.58 7.38
CA GLY A 64 10.63 -4.26 8.67
C GLY A 64 9.54 -3.74 9.60
N ARG A 65 9.51 -2.42 9.83
CA ARG A 65 8.48 -1.76 10.64
C ARG A 65 7.06 -2.04 10.13
N PHE A 66 6.85 -1.96 8.82
CA PHE A 66 5.56 -2.28 8.22
C PHE A 66 5.13 -3.73 8.51
N THR A 67 6.08 -4.66 8.42
CA THR A 67 5.83 -6.09 8.68
C THR A 67 5.46 -6.33 10.13
N GLU A 68 6.13 -5.68 11.08
CA GLU A 68 5.82 -5.73 12.50
C GLU A 68 4.39 -5.22 12.79
N GLU A 69 4.01 -4.07 12.24
CA GLU A 69 2.65 -3.54 12.36
C GLU A 69 1.61 -4.50 11.77
N LEU A 70 1.91 -5.12 10.62
CA LEU A 70 1.01 -6.11 10.02
C LEU A 70 0.85 -7.35 10.92
N PHE A 71 1.91 -7.78 11.61
CA PHE A 71 1.81 -8.87 12.59
C PHE A 71 0.96 -8.50 13.81
N VAL A 72 1.03 -7.26 14.30
CA VAL A 72 0.16 -6.77 15.37
C VAL A 72 -1.31 -6.85 14.94
N LEU A 73 -1.64 -6.33 13.76
CA LEU A 73 -3.01 -6.36 13.23
C LEU A 73 -3.50 -7.80 12.97
N GLN A 74 -2.64 -8.66 12.42
CA GLN A 74 -2.97 -10.06 12.21
C GLN A 74 -3.29 -10.77 13.54
N ARG A 75 -2.52 -10.48 14.60
CA ARG A 75 -2.77 -11.02 15.94
C ARG A 75 -4.09 -10.51 16.50
N ALA A 76 -4.36 -9.21 16.42
CA ALA A 76 -5.60 -8.62 16.90
C ALA A 76 -6.83 -9.26 16.23
N ILE A 77 -6.77 -9.46 14.90
CA ILE A 77 -7.82 -10.17 14.15
C ILE A 77 -7.98 -11.61 14.66
N ARG A 78 -6.89 -12.36 14.81
CA ARG A 78 -6.91 -13.75 15.28
C ARG A 78 -7.51 -13.88 16.68
N MET A 79 -7.25 -12.91 17.55
CA MET A 79 -7.72 -12.91 18.94
C MET A 79 -9.10 -12.26 19.10
N GLY A 80 -9.68 -11.68 18.04
CA GLY A 80 -10.94 -10.93 18.11
C GLY A 80 -10.82 -9.61 18.90
N ASP A 81 -9.64 -9.02 18.97
CA ASP A 81 -9.36 -7.78 19.70
C ASP A 81 -9.87 -6.56 18.93
N GLY A 82 -11.18 -6.31 19.05
CA GLY A 82 -11.87 -5.22 18.36
C GLY A 82 -11.43 -3.83 18.82
N ASP A 83 -11.09 -3.68 20.10
CA ASP A 83 -10.68 -2.40 20.67
C ASP A 83 -9.32 -1.97 20.11
N LEU A 84 -8.34 -2.88 20.04
CA LEU A 84 -7.05 -2.61 19.42
C LEU A 84 -7.21 -2.17 17.96
N LEU A 85 -8.06 -2.86 17.20
CA LEU A 85 -8.33 -2.53 15.80
C LEU A 85 -8.98 -1.15 15.68
N HIS A 86 -10.01 -0.86 16.49
CA HIS A 86 -10.70 0.42 16.48
C HIS A 86 -9.76 1.58 16.81
N ASP A 87 -8.94 1.43 17.86
CA ASP A 87 -7.97 2.43 18.26
C ASP A 87 -6.91 2.66 17.19
N TYR A 88 -6.40 1.59 16.58
CA TYR A 88 -5.43 1.67 15.49
C TYR A 88 -6.00 2.42 14.28
N PHE A 89 -7.22 2.08 13.84
CA PHE A 89 -7.89 2.74 12.71
C PHE A 89 -8.22 4.20 13.02
N THR A 90 -8.59 4.51 14.26
CA THR A 90 -8.87 5.89 14.69
C THR A 90 -7.61 6.74 14.63
N ARG A 91 -6.48 6.25 15.14
CA ARG A 91 -5.20 6.95 15.06
C ARG A 91 -4.76 7.20 13.62
N THR A 92 -4.85 6.18 12.75
CA THR A 92 -4.42 6.31 11.35
C THR A 92 -5.34 7.23 10.54
N ARG A 93 -6.65 7.26 10.83
CA ARG A 93 -7.59 8.23 10.25
C ARG A 93 -7.23 9.69 10.58
N ALA A 94 -6.75 9.96 11.79
CA ALA A 94 -6.32 11.30 12.18
C ALA A 94 -5.14 11.81 11.34
N ILE A 95 -4.20 10.93 10.96
CA ILE A 95 -3.08 11.27 10.07
C ILE A 95 -3.59 11.74 8.70
N ARG A 96 -4.53 10.97 8.11
CA ARG A 96 -5.14 11.35 6.82
C ARG A 96 -5.83 12.71 6.90
N ARG A 97 -6.58 12.97 7.97
CA ARG A 97 -7.24 14.27 8.17
C ARG A 97 -6.21 15.41 8.23
N GLY A 98 -5.10 15.22 8.94
CA GLY A 98 -4.02 16.21 8.98
C GLY A 98 -3.39 16.52 7.62
N ILE A 99 -3.26 15.51 6.74
CA ILE A 99 -2.80 15.70 5.35
C ILE A 99 -3.77 16.56 4.54
N ILE A 100 -5.09 16.31 4.70
CA ILE A 100 -6.14 17.09 4.02
C ILE A 100 -6.14 18.53 4.52
N GLU A 101 -6.08 18.73 5.83
CA GLU A 101 -6.03 20.07 6.45
C GLU A 101 -4.78 20.85 6.01
N ALA A 102 -3.66 20.17 5.77
CA ALA A 102 -2.45 20.77 5.20
C ALA A 102 -2.53 21.07 3.69
N GLY A 103 -3.65 20.77 3.03
CA GLY A 103 -3.83 20.96 1.58
C GLY A 103 -2.92 20.07 0.74
N GLN A 104 -2.37 19.01 1.32
CA GLN A 104 -1.48 18.05 0.64
C GLN A 104 -2.26 16.85 0.08
N ASP A 105 -3.60 16.91 0.11
CA ASP A 105 -4.42 15.94 -0.56
C ASP A 105 -4.52 16.25 -2.05
N THR A 106 -4.52 15.20 -2.87
CA THR A 106 -4.55 15.33 -4.32
C THR A 106 -5.34 14.18 -4.91
N ASP A 107 -6.36 14.53 -5.70
CA ASP A 107 -7.13 13.58 -6.50
C ASP A 107 -6.32 13.10 -7.73
N ALA A 108 -5.12 13.64 -7.94
CA ALA A 108 -4.30 13.30 -9.09
C ALA A 108 -3.69 11.90 -8.94
N PRO A 109 -3.75 11.06 -9.99
CA PRO A 109 -3.26 9.69 -9.94
C PRO A 109 -1.75 9.58 -9.60
N ASP A 110 -0.93 10.62 -9.76
CA ASP A 110 0.51 10.57 -9.42
C ASP A 110 0.86 11.22 -8.07
N PHE A 111 -0.06 11.23 -7.10
CA PHE A 111 0.19 11.79 -5.76
C PHE A 111 0.74 13.24 -5.79
N GLY A 112 0.24 14.05 -6.74
CA GLY A 112 0.63 15.46 -6.88
C GLY A 112 2.01 15.69 -7.51
N ARG A 113 2.67 14.65 -8.04
CA ARG A 113 3.89 14.81 -8.83
C ARG A 113 3.52 15.23 -10.25
N ALA A 114 3.45 16.53 -10.51
CA ALA A 114 3.44 17.01 -11.89
C ALA A 114 4.81 16.72 -12.54
N LYS A 115 4.82 16.34 -13.82
CA LYS A 115 6.05 16.38 -14.62
C LYS A 115 6.54 17.83 -14.65
N PRO A 116 7.84 18.11 -14.50
CA PRO A 116 8.34 19.45 -14.72
C PRO A 116 8.18 19.79 -16.20
N GLY A 117 7.28 20.74 -16.50
CA GLY A 117 7.10 21.35 -17.82
C GLY A 117 5.83 20.92 -18.57
N GLU A 118 4.71 21.59 -18.25
CA GLU A 118 3.76 22.12 -19.23
C GLU A 118 3.56 23.61 -18.93
#